data_AF-A0A7K2TE57-F1
#
_entry.id   AF-A0A7K2TE57-F1
#
_cell.length_a   1.000
_cell.length_b   1.000
_cell.length_c   1.000
_cell.angle_alpha   90.00
_cell.angle_beta   90.00
_cell.angle_gamma   90.00
#
_symmetry.space_group_name_H-M   'P 1'
#
loop_
_entity.id
_entity.type
_entity.pdbx_description
1 polymer ?
#
loop_
_entity_poly.entity_id
_entity_poly.type
_entity_poly.pdbx_seq_one_letter_code
_entity_poly.pdbx_strand_id
1 'polypeptide(L)'
;MLRDSRDRSNSATGWRRTYSTSVSAPTNDPAPRAGAAPRPLSARSVVLSLLLGADAPELPARELVRLADRFGVGGSTARAALSRMASAGDLRRTEGGYRLGARLLDRQRRQDEAVRPRTRAWDGDWELVVVTASGRGPAERADLRARLTALRLAELREGVWLRPANLRRPLPADLARVAEPGRCRPDRPAADLAALLWPLDAWADTARELLGHVGRAGTPAGRLAAFAAVVRHLLADPVLPAPLLPDDWPGPALREAYTRYRREQPRRPGAGDAPASAAPAPA
;
A
#
# COMPACT_ATOMS: atom_id res chain seq x y z
N MET A 1 -86.50 -6.92 23.88
CA MET A 1 -86.04 -7.29 25.25
C MET A 1 -84.53 -7.48 25.18
N LEU A 2 -83.79 -6.64 25.93
CA LEU A 2 -82.38 -6.69 26.40
C LEU A 2 -81.27 -7.17 25.42
N ARG A 3 -80.40 -6.26 24.96
CA ARG A 3 -79.03 -5.91 25.48
C ARG A 3 -78.01 -7.03 25.22
N ASP A 4 -76.81 -6.81 24.66
CA ASP A 4 -75.77 -5.82 25.01
C ASP A 4 -74.73 -5.84 23.85
N SER A 5 -74.51 -4.76 23.08
CA SER A 5 -73.51 -3.67 23.24
C SER A 5 -72.06 -4.08 23.56
N ARG A 6 -71.16 -3.65 22.65
CA ARG A 6 -69.72 -3.28 22.74
C ARG A 6 -68.98 -3.91 21.56
N ASP A 7 -68.79 -3.24 20.42
CA ASP A 7 -68.00 -2.02 20.22
C ASP A 7 -66.76 -1.93 21.14
N ARG A 8 -65.61 -2.32 20.59
CA ARG A 8 -64.30 -1.80 20.98
C ARG A 8 -63.46 -1.58 19.74
N SER A 9 -63.66 -0.41 19.18
CA SER A 9 -62.61 0.43 18.62
C SER A 9 -61.31 0.41 19.46
N ASN A 10 -60.20 0.40 18.73
CA ASN A 10 -58.94 1.09 19.05
C ASN A 10 -58.03 0.52 20.16
N SER A 11 -56.92 -0.09 19.71
CA SER A 11 -55.59 0.22 20.27
C SER A 11 -54.51 -0.22 19.29
N ALA A 12 -54.22 0.68 18.36
CA ALA A 12 -52.93 0.75 17.68
C ALA A 12 -51.85 1.04 18.74
N THR A 13 -51.14 0.01 19.18
CA THR A 13 -50.01 0.18 20.11
C THR A 13 -48.82 -0.66 19.68
N GLY A 14 -47.88 0.02 19.01
CA GLY A 14 -46.49 -0.01 19.45
C GLY A 14 -45.69 -1.29 19.23
N TRP A 15 -45.34 -1.59 17.98
CA TRP A 15 -44.10 -2.32 17.66
C TRP A 15 -43.32 -1.63 16.54
N ARG A 16 -43.06 -0.33 16.67
CA ARG A 16 -41.85 0.26 16.10
C ARG A 16 -40.72 0.06 17.11
N ARG A 17 -40.16 -1.14 17.12
CA ARG A 17 -38.89 -1.39 17.80
C ARG A 17 -37.80 -0.80 16.90
N THR A 18 -37.54 0.49 17.04
CA THR A 18 -36.34 1.13 16.50
C THR A 18 -35.15 0.49 17.18
N TYR A 19 -34.53 -0.50 16.53
CA TYR A 19 -33.15 -0.86 16.81
C TYR A 19 -32.29 0.31 16.35
N SER A 20 -32.16 1.32 17.21
CA SER A 20 -31.06 2.26 17.11
C SER A 20 -29.81 1.52 17.56
N THR A 21 -29.34 0.59 16.73
CA THR A 21 -28.02 0.00 16.87
C THR A 21 -27.06 1.11 16.52
N SER A 22 -26.47 1.74 17.54
CA SER A 22 -25.30 2.57 17.38
C SER A 22 -24.21 1.69 16.75
N VAL A 23 -24.09 1.74 15.43
CA VAL A 23 -22.97 1.14 14.72
C VAL A 23 -21.74 1.91 15.17
N SER A 24 -20.92 1.30 16.01
CA SER A 24 -19.61 1.85 16.37
C SER A 24 -18.87 2.22 15.09
N ALA A 25 -18.37 3.45 15.02
CA ALA A 25 -17.66 3.94 13.84
C ALA A 25 -16.51 2.98 13.50
N PRO A 26 -16.27 2.69 12.21
CA PRO A 26 -15.19 1.80 11.82
C PRO A 26 -13.86 2.36 12.28
N THR A 27 -13.08 1.54 12.98
CA THR A 27 -11.73 1.90 13.45
C THR A 27 -10.71 1.73 12.33
N ASN A 28 -10.97 2.29 11.14
CA ASN A 28 -9.92 2.43 10.13
C ASN A 28 -9.08 3.64 10.54
N ASP A 29 -8.24 3.41 11.57
CA ASP A 29 -7.30 4.42 12.03
C ASP A 29 -6.57 5.00 10.82
N PRO A 30 -6.45 6.33 10.73
CA PRO A 30 -5.63 6.91 9.69
C PRO A 30 -4.26 6.23 9.76
N ALA A 31 -3.70 5.91 8.59
CA ALA A 31 -2.26 5.67 8.52
C ALA A 31 -1.60 6.77 9.36
N PRO A 32 -0.69 6.43 10.29
CA PRO A 32 -0.23 7.35 11.32
C PRO A 32 0.07 8.69 10.66
N ARG A 33 -0.60 9.76 11.10
CA ARG A 33 -0.48 11.11 10.51
C ARG A 33 0.99 11.30 10.18
N ALA A 34 1.32 11.52 8.91
CA ALA A 34 2.68 11.84 8.53
C ALA A 34 3.04 13.27 8.97
N GLY A 35 2.63 13.70 10.17
CA GLY A 35 3.01 14.93 10.83
C GLY A 35 4.43 14.88 11.40
N ALA A 36 5.32 14.12 10.78
CA ALA A 36 6.73 14.11 11.15
C ALA A 36 7.53 14.27 9.87
N ALA A 37 8.41 15.27 9.88
CA ALA A 37 9.48 15.42 8.91
C ALA A 37 10.05 14.03 8.55
N PRO A 38 10.32 13.77 7.25
CA PRO A 38 10.68 12.43 6.80
C PRO A 38 11.83 11.89 7.68
N ARG A 39 11.58 10.75 8.33
CA ARG A 39 12.52 10.15 9.29
C ARG A 39 13.93 10.06 8.69
N PRO A 40 14.99 10.19 9.51
CA PRO A 40 16.36 9.99 9.07
C PRO A 40 16.50 8.67 8.30
N LEU A 41 17.08 8.75 7.10
CA LEU A 41 17.28 7.59 6.25
C LEU A 41 18.25 6.60 6.92
N SER A 42 17.89 5.33 6.92
CA SER A 42 18.85 4.29 7.32
C SER A 42 19.93 4.15 6.26
N ALA A 43 21.16 3.80 6.68
CA ALA A 43 22.26 3.48 5.77
C ALA A 43 21.87 2.43 4.71
N ARG A 44 21.03 1.46 5.09
CA ARG A 44 20.44 0.47 4.16
C ARG A 44 19.64 1.12 3.04
N SER A 45 18.77 2.07 3.36
CA SER A 45 17.92 2.75 2.36
C SER A 45 18.72 3.62 1.40
N VAL A 46 19.82 4.23 1.89
CA VAL A 46 20.77 4.98 1.07
C VAL A 46 21.49 4.04 0.10
N VAL A 47 22.09 2.95 0.60
CA VAL A 47 22.79 1.96 -0.24
C VAL A 47 21.86 1.37 -1.31
N LEU A 48 20.63 1.02 -0.95
CA LEU A 48 19.64 0.54 -1.91
C LEU A 48 19.39 1.58 -3.01
N SER A 49 19.19 2.85 -2.64
CA SER A 49 18.89 3.91 -3.59
C SER A 49 20.08 4.18 -4.53
N LEU A 50 21.30 4.14 -4.00
CA LEU A 50 22.53 4.29 -4.80
C LEU A 50 22.67 3.16 -5.83
N LEU A 51 22.46 1.91 -5.42
CA LEU A 51 22.53 0.76 -6.34
C LEU A 51 21.39 0.72 -7.36
N LEU A 52 20.27 1.41 -7.09
CA LEU A 52 19.14 1.51 -8.02
C LEU A 52 19.27 2.62 -9.05
N GLY A 53 20.12 3.60 -8.78
CA GLY A 53 20.47 4.69 -9.69
C GLY A 53 21.87 4.57 -10.28
N ALA A 54 22.58 3.45 -10.07
CA ALA A 54 23.89 3.24 -10.65
C ALA A 54 23.79 2.73 -12.10
N ASP A 55 24.65 3.23 -12.98
CA ASP A 55 24.71 2.81 -14.39
C ASP A 55 25.17 1.35 -14.56
N ALA A 56 25.97 0.85 -13.60
CA ALA A 56 26.35 -0.54 -13.47
C ALA A 56 25.50 -1.22 -12.38
N PRO A 57 25.09 -2.50 -12.55
CA PRO A 57 24.34 -3.25 -11.54
C PRO A 57 25.18 -3.55 -10.28
N GLU A 58 26.43 -3.08 -10.24
CA GLU A 58 27.44 -3.35 -9.23
C GLU A 58 28.28 -2.09 -9.00
N LEU A 59 28.54 -1.77 -7.73
CA LEU A 59 29.42 -0.66 -7.34
C LEU A 59 30.50 -1.11 -6.37
N PRO A 60 31.74 -0.60 -6.51
CA PRO A 60 32.81 -0.83 -5.53
C PRO A 60 32.42 -0.35 -4.14
N ALA A 61 32.84 -1.09 -3.11
CA ALA A 61 32.54 -0.73 -1.72
C ALA A 61 33.04 0.68 -1.35
N ARG A 62 34.23 1.07 -1.84
CA ARG A 62 34.80 2.42 -1.65
C ARG A 62 33.90 3.51 -2.24
N GLU A 63 33.30 3.24 -3.38
CA GLU A 63 32.43 4.16 -4.08
C GLU A 63 31.08 4.26 -3.37
N LEU A 64 30.48 3.13 -2.98
CA LEU A 64 29.26 3.12 -2.17
C LEU A 64 29.42 3.90 -0.87
N VAL A 65 30.56 3.77 -0.18
CA VAL A 65 30.86 4.53 1.04
C VAL A 65 30.99 6.02 0.75
N ARG A 66 31.74 6.41 -0.29
CA ARG A 66 31.89 7.82 -0.72
C ARG A 66 30.55 8.44 -1.12
N LEU A 67 29.72 7.69 -1.84
CA LEU A 67 28.40 8.13 -2.27
C LEU A 67 27.45 8.25 -1.07
N ALA A 68 27.49 7.32 -0.11
CA ALA A 68 26.66 7.34 1.08
C ALA A 68 26.99 8.51 2.02
N ASP A 69 28.24 8.97 2.03
CA ASP A 69 28.66 10.16 2.80
C ASP A 69 27.90 11.43 2.36
N ARG A 70 27.60 11.56 1.05
CA ARG A 70 26.75 12.66 0.53
C ARG A 70 25.30 12.61 1.01
N PHE A 71 24.89 11.49 1.60
CA PHE A 71 23.59 11.32 2.24
C PHE A 71 23.69 11.44 3.77
N GLY A 72 24.84 11.86 4.31
CA GLY A 72 25.09 11.99 5.75
C GLY A 72 25.38 10.66 6.46
N VAL A 73 25.73 9.60 5.73
CA VAL A 73 26.04 8.29 6.30
C VAL A 73 27.56 8.13 6.42
N GLY A 74 28.07 8.21 7.64
CA GLY A 74 29.49 8.03 7.93
C GLY A 74 30.04 6.67 7.46
N GLY A 75 31.32 6.65 7.08
CA GLY A 75 31.92 5.49 6.41
C GLY A 75 31.92 4.19 7.22
N SER A 76 32.04 4.25 8.55
CA SER A 76 31.91 3.08 9.42
C SER A 76 30.50 2.49 9.38
N THR A 77 29.48 3.34 9.46
CA THR A 77 28.06 2.97 9.37
C THR A 77 27.71 2.39 8.00
N ALA A 78 28.22 2.99 6.92
CA ALA A 78 28.02 2.50 5.55
C ALA A 78 28.62 1.10 5.36
N ARG A 79 29.87 0.86 5.80
CA ARG A 79 30.52 -0.47 5.72
C ARG A 79 29.78 -1.51 6.54
N ALA A 80 29.37 -1.17 7.76
CA ALA A 80 28.61 -2.07 8.61
C ALA A 80 27.24 -2.42 7.99
N ALA A 81 26.57 -1.45 7.36
CA ALA A 81 25.32 -1.69 6.65
C ALA A 81 25.53 -2.61 5.43
N LEU A 82 26.55 -2.38 4.61
CA LEU A 82 26.90 -3.24 3.47
C LEU A 82 27.13 -4.68 3.91
N SER A 83 27.90 -4.88 4.99
CA SER A 83 28.15 -6.22 5.54
C SER A 83 26.86 -6.90 6.00
N ARG A 84 26.04 -6.21 6.80
CA ARG A 84 24.76 -6.77 7.28
C ARG A 84 23.81 -7.12 6.14
N MET A 85 23.73 -6.26 5.12
CA MET A 85 22.88 -6.50 3.95
C MET A 85 23.39 -7.70 3.13
N ALA A 86 24.71 -7.86 2.98
CA ALA A 86 25.27 -9.04 2.31
C ALA A 86 24.99 -10.33 3.09
N SER A 87 25.19 -10.33 4.41
CA SER A 87 24.87 -11.48 5.28
C SER A 87 23.38 -11.83 5.28
N ALA A 88 22.49 -10.84 5.17
CA ALA A 88 21.06 -11.05 5.05
C ALA A 88 20.60 -11.50 3.64
N GLY A 89 21.52 -11.60 2.67
CA GLY A 89 21.24 -11.96 1.28
C GLY A 89 20.59 -10.85 0.45
N ASP A 90 20.54 -9.63 0.97
CA ASP A 90 20.03 -8.44 0.28
C ASP A 90 21.01 -7.91 -0.76
N LEU A 91 22.31 -8.13 -0.54
CA LEU A 91 23.39 -7.84 -1.48
C LEU A 91 24.16 -9.11 -1.82
N ARG A 92 24.74 -9.15 -3.02
CA ARG A 92 25.76 -10.11 -3.40
C ARG A 92 27.09 -9.39 -3.51
N ARG A 93 28.11 -9.93 -2.87
CA ARG A 93 29.50 -9.51 -3.07
C ARG A 93 30.03 -10.17 -4.35
N THR A 94 30.76 -9.41 -5.11
CA THR A 94 31.29 -9.74 -6.44
C THR A 94 32.71 -9.18 -6.56
N GLU A 95 33.44 -9.52 -7.61
CA GLU A 95 34.83 -9.07 -7.78
C GLU A 95 34.96 -7.54 -7.91
N GLY A 96 33.98 -6.88 -8.52
CA GLY A 96 33.92 -5.42 -8.65
C GLY A 96 33.25 -4.68 -7.49
N GLY A 97 32.74 -5.38 -6.46
CA GLY A 97 32.12 -4.77 -5.29
C GLY A 97 30.82 -5.43 -4.80
N TYR A 98 29.73 -4.67 -4.82
CA TYR A 98 28.42 -5.09 -4.34
C TYR A 98 27.32 -4.83 -5.37
N ARG A 99 26.43 -5.82 -5.53
CA ARG A 99 25.20 -5.72 -6.34
C ARG A 99 23.96 -6.14 -5.54
N LEU A 100 22.78 -5.72 -5.98
CA LEU A 100 21.51 -6.13 -5.36
C LEU A 100 21.28 -7.64 -5.54
N GLY A 101 20.88 -8.31 -4.46
CA GLY A 101 20.45 -9.70 -4.51
C GLY A 101 19.07 -9.85 -5.16
N ALA A 102 18.83 -10.98 -5.83
CA ALA A 102 17.56 -11.28 -6.51
C ALA A 102 16.34 -11.10 -5.59
N ARG A 103 16.42 -11.57 -4.33
CA ARG A 103 15.36 -11.43 -3.32
C ARG A 103 14.93 -9.97 -3.11
N LEU A 104 15.88 -9.05 -3.06
CA LEU A 104 15.60 -7.63 -2.83
C LEU A 104 15.03 -6.96 -4.09
N LEU A 105 15.53 -7.34 -5.27
CA LEU A 105 14.96 -6.90 -6.56
C LEU A 105 13.50 -7.35 -6.71
N ASP A 106 13.19 -8.60 -6.33
CA ASP A 106 11.82 -9.12 -6.39
C ASP A 106 10.90 -8.48 -5.35
N ARG A 107 11.44 -8.17 -4.16
CA ARG A 107 10.72 -7.37 -3.16
C ARG A 107 10.41 -5.97 -3.70
N GLN A 108 11.36 -5.34 -4.37
CA GLN A 108 11.18 -4.01 -4.95
C GLN A 108 10.17 -4.03 -6.09
N ARG A 109 10.26 -4.98 -7.02
CA ARG A 109 9.27 -5.14 -8.10
C ARG A 109 7.85 -5.24 -7.54
N ARG A 110 7.65 -6.06 -6.50
CA ARG A 110 6.36 -6.17 -5.80
C ARG A 110 5.92 -4.86 -5.15
N GLN A 111 6.85 -4.05 -4.64
CA GLN A 111 6.54 -2.74 -4.09
C GLN A 111 6.12 -1.77 -5.19
N ASP A 112 6.83 -1.74 -6.31
CA ASP A 112 6.50 -0.88 -7.46
C ASP A 112 5.11 -1.24 -8.03
N GLU A 113 4.80 -2.53 -8.13
CA GLU A 113 3.46 -3.02 -8.49
C GLU A 113 2.40 -2.65 -7.46
N ALA A 114 2.73 -2.67 -6.17
CA ALA A 114 1.81 -2.26 -5.10
C ALA A 114 1.57 -0.73 -5.07
N VAL A 115 2.52 0.07 -5.55
CA VAL A 115 2.37 1.52 -5.71
C VAL A 115 1.47 1.86 -6.91
N ARG A 116 1.49 1.03 -7.95
CA ARG A 116 0.62 1.16 -9.14
C ARG A 116 -0.22 -0.10 -9.39
N PRO A 117 -1.24 -0.36 -8.55
CA PRO A 117 -2.06 -1.55 -8.71
C PRO A 117 -2.84 -1.51 -10.02
N ARG A 118 -2.93 -2.67 -10.68
CA ARG A 118 -3.75 -2.81 -11.89
C ARG A 118 -5.23 -2.81 -11.51
N THR A 119 -5.99 -1.91 -12.12
CA THR A 119 -7.43 -1.77 -11.92
C THR A 119 -8.24 -2.22 -13.15
N ARG A 120 -9.55 -2.38 -12.96
CA ARG A 120 -10.57 -2.54 -13.99
C ARG A 120 -11.68 -1.52 -13.75
N ALA A 121 -12.53 -1.30 -14.76
CA ALA A 121 -13.76 -0.53 -14.57
C ALA A 121 -14.59 -1.16 -13.45
N TRP A 122 -15.19 -0.31 -12.62
CA TRP A 122 -15.99 -0.72 -11.49
C TRP A 122 -17.47 -0.60 -11.83
N ASP A 123 -18.23 -1.63 -11.48
CA ASP A 123 -19.63 -1.85 -11.87
C ASP A 123 -20.60 -1.72 -10.69
N GLY A 124 -20.11 -1.30 -9.52
CA GLY A 124 -20.90 -1.20 -8.29
C GLY A 124 -20.61 -2.29 -7.26
N ASP A 125 -19.88 -3.36 -7.63
CA ASP A 125 -19.65 -4.49 -6.73
C ASP A 125 -18.53 -4.25 -5.72
N TRP A 126 -18.74 -4.71 -4.50
CA TRP A 126 -17.74 -4.73 -3.45
C TRP A 126 -17.28 -6.16 -3.21
N GLU A 127 -15.98 -6.32 -3.00
CA GLU A 127 -15.44 -7.56 -2.43
C GLU A 127 -15.58 -7.47 -0.91
N LEU A 128 -16.18 -8.51 -0.35
CA LEU A 128 -16.45 -8.67 1.07
C LEU A 128 -15.55 -9.79 1.62
N VAL A 129 -15.02 -9.59 2.81
CA VAL A 129 -14.33 -10.63 3.58
C VAL A 129 -14.93 -10.66 4.97
N VAL A 130 -15.55 -11.79 5.32
CA VAL A 130 -16.09 -12.05 6.65
C VAL A 130 -15.15 -12.98 7.39
N VAL A 131 -14.54 -12.49 8.46
CA VAL A 131 -13.64 -13.28 9.30
C VAL A 131 -14.44 -14.31 10.09
N THR A 132 -14.18 -15.59 9.84
CA THR A 132 -14.90 -16.72 10.45
C THR A 132 -14.09 -17.40 11.57
N ALA A 133 -12.76 -17.25 11.57
CA ALA A 133 -11.91 -17.82 12.61
C ALA A 133 -12.10 -17.14 13.98
N SER A 134 -12.59 -17.90 14.95
CA SER A 134 -12.77 -17.51 16.36
C SER A 134 -11.54 -17.83 17.23
N GLY A 135 -11.47 -17.24 18.43
CA GLY A 135 -10.49 -17.64 19.47
C GLY A 135 -9.05 -17.17 19.25
N ARG A 136 -8.81 -16.21 18.37
CA ARG A 136 -7.46 -15.74 18.05
C ARG A 136 -6.87 -14.80 19.08
N GLY A 137 -5.58 -15.01 19.35
CA GLY A 137 -4.80 -14.14 20.22
C GLY A 137 -4.69 -12.71 19.66
N PRO A 138 -4.36 -11.71 20.50
CA PRO A 138 -4.18 -10.32 20.04
C PRO A 138 -3.20 -10.17 18.87
N ALA A 139 -2.10 -10.93 18.88
CA ALA A 139 -1.09 -10.91 17.83
C ALA A 139 -1.64 -11.41 16.48
N GLU A 140 -2.31 -12.56 16.46
CA GLU A 140 -2.89 -13.14 15.25
C GLU A 140 -4.00 -12.27 14.65
N ARG A 141 -4.76 -11.56 15.51
CA ARG A 141 -5.75 -10.57 15.07
C ARG A 141 -5.08 -9.36 14.43
N ALA A 142 -4.03 -8.82 15.05
CA ALA A 142 -3.24 -7.71 14.49
C ALA A 142 -2.60 -8.10 13.15
N ASP A 143 -2.06 -9.31 13.04
CA ASP A 143 -1.47 -9.82 11.80
C ASP A 143 -2.51 -9.95 10.69
N LEU A 144 -3.69 -10.52 10.98
CA LEU A 144 -4.75 -10.58 9.97
C LEU A 144 -5.20 -9.17 9.56
N ARG A 145 -5.38 -8.25 10.52
CA ARG A 145 -5.74 -6.85 10.23
C ARG A 145 -4.73 -6.22 9.27
N ALA A 146 -3.43 -6.38 9.55
CA ALA A 146 -2.36 -5.87 8.70
C ALA A 146 -2.39 -6.50 7.29
N ARG A 147 -2.65 -7.82 7.20
CA ARG A 147 -2.81 -8.52 5.92
C ARG A 147 -4.00 -8.01 5.11
N LEU A 148 -5.18 -7.84 5.72
CA LEU A 148 -6.38 -7.33 5.06
C LEU A 148 -6.20 -5.86 4.61
N THR A 149 -5.56 -5.05 5.44
CA THR A 149 -5.21 -3.65 5.11
C THR A 149 -4.23 -3.59 3.93
N ALA A 150 -3.23 -4.48 3.87
CA ALA A 150 -2.33 -4.61 2.73
C ALA A 150 -3.06 -5.06 1.44
N LEU A 151 -4.20 -5.73 1.60
CA LEU A 151 -5.11 -6.05 0.51
C LEU A 151 -6.05 -4.91 0.13
N ARG A 152 -5.96 -3.72 0.76
CA ARG A 152 -6.86 -2.57 0.54
C ARG A 152 -8.30 -2.79 0.99
N LEU A 153 -8.52 -3.79 1.84
CA LEU A 153 -9.78 -3.93 2.53
C LEU A 153 -9.80 -2.97 3.71
N ALA A 154 -10.95 -2.33 3.94
CA ALA A 154 -11.23 -1.54 5.11
C ALA A 154 -12.25 -2.26 5.98
N GLU A 155 -12.12 -2.13 7.30
CA GLU A 155 -13.04 -2.75 8.23
C GLU A 155 -14.30 -1.90 8.36
N LEU A 156 -15.46 -2.45 8.04
CA LEU A 156 -16.74 -1.79 8.28
C LEU A 156 -17.17 -1.92 9.74
N ARG A 157 -16.91 -3.10 10.30
CA ARG A 157 -17.12 -3.48 11.70
C ARG A 157 -16.24 -4.68 12.01
N GLU A 158 -16.11 -5.02 13.28
CA GLU A 158 -15.31 -6.17 13.70
C GLU A 158 -15.60 -7.41 12.85
N GLY A 159 -14.57 -7.89 12.15
CA GLY A 159 -14.61 -9.10 11.33
C GLY A 159 -15.25 -8.94 9.95
N VAL A 160 -15.72 -7.75 9.56
CA VAL A 160 -16.34 -7.48 8.25
C VAL A 160 -15.54 -6.44 7.49
N TRP A 161 -14.98 -6.86 6.36
CA TRP A 161 -14.00 -6.11 5.59
C TRP A 161 -14.44 -5.94 4.15
N LEU A 162 -14.27 -4.74 3.59
CA LEU A 162 -14.81 -4.38 2.28
C LEU A 162 -13.81 -3.60 1.43
N ARG A 163 -13.86 -3.79 0.11
CA ARG A 163 -13.24 -2.91 -0.88
C ARG A 163 -14.04 -2.90 -2.19
N PRO A 164 -13.99 -1.85 -3.01
CA PRO A 164 -14.54 -1.91 -4.35
C PRO A 164 -13.87 -3.03 -5.16
N ALA A 165 -14.63 -3.75 -6.00
CA ALA A 165 -14.13 -4.86 -6.81
C ALA A 165 -13.32 -4.41 -8.05
N ASN A 166 -12.66 -3.25 -7.98
CA ASN A 166 -11.94 -2.65 -9.10
C ASN A 166 -10.47 -3.13 -9.21
N LEU A 167 -9.92 -3.81 -8.20
CA LEU A 167 -8.57 -4.36 -8.26
C LEU A 167 -8.53 -5.68 -9.04
N ARG A 168 -7.59 -5.81 -9.99
CA ARG A 168 -7.40 -7.07 -10.75
C ARG A 168 -6.73 -8.17 -9.94
N ARG A 169 -6.09 -7.82 -8.82
CA ARG A 169 -5.41 -8.78 -7.94
C ARG A 169 -6.47 -9.54 -7.12
N PRO A 170 -6.57 -10.88 -7.26
CA PRO A 170 -7.50 -11.68 -6.47
C PRO A 170 -7.11 -11.67 -4.99
N LEU A 171 -8.07 -12.01 -4.14
CA LEU A 171 -7.79 -12.30 -2.73
C LEU A 171 -6.94 -13.59 -2.66
N PRO A 172 -5.90 -13.65 -1.78
CA PRO A 172 -5.10 -14.85 -1.61
C PRO A 172 -5.94 -16.06 -1.19
N ALA A 173 -5.72 -17.22 -1.82
CA ALA A 173 -6.51 -18.43 -1.57
C ALA A 173 -6.39 -18.94 -0.12
N ASP A 174 -5.27 -18.68 0.54
CA ASP A 174 -5.06 -19.06 1.94
C ASP A 174 -5.91 -18.25 2.93
N LEU A 175 -6.51 -17.13 2.48
CA LEU A 175 -7.46 -16.35 3.28
C LEU A 175 -8.72 -17.16 3.62
N ALA A 176 -9.12 -18.08 2.73
CA ALA A 176 -10.26 -18.97 2.93
C ALA A 176 -10.14 -19.86 4.18
N ARG A 177 -8.93 -20.01 4.73
CA ARG A 177 -8.71 -20.77 5.98
C ARG A 177 -9.20 -20.05 7.23
N VAL A 178 -9.35 -18.72 7.17
CA VAL A 178 -9.63 -17.87 8.34
C VAL A 178 -10.76 -16.86 8.10
N ALA A 179 -11.25 -16.75 6.87
CA ALA A 179 -12.32 -15.84 6.48
C ALA A 179 -13.05 -16.36 5.24
N GLU A 180 -14.31 -15.97 5.08
CA GLU A 180 -15.14 -16.24 3.92
C GLU A 180 -15.13 -15.03 2.97
N PRO A 181 -14.56 -15.15 1.75
CA PRO A 181 -14.64 -14.10 0.74
C PRO A 181 -16.00 -14.13 0.03
N GLY A 182 -16.51 -12.96 -0.34
CA GLY A 182 -17.77 -12.82 -1.05
C GLY A 182 -17.83 -11.55 -1.89
N ARG A 183 -18.98 -11.34 -2.51
CA ARG A 183 -19.33 -10.10 -3.21
C ARG A 183 -20.62 -9.54 -2.62
N CYS A 184 -20.71 -8.23 -2.55
CA CYS A 184 -21.94 -7.56 -2.15
C CYS A 184 -22.11 -6.24 -2.90
N ARG A 185 -23.34 -5.74 -2.88
CA ARG A 185 -23.67 -4.37 -3.30
C ARG A 185 -24.48 -3.74 -2.17
N PRO A 186 -23.82 -3.00 -1.26
CA PRO A 186 -24.51 -2.36 -0.15
C PRO A 186 -25.56 -1.36 -0.65
N ASP A 187 -26.71 -1.28 0.02
CA ASP A 187 -27.80 -0.35 -0.36
C ASP A 187 -27.44 1.12 -0.14
N ARG A 188 -26.47 1.38 0.74
CA ARG A 188 -25.93 2.72 0.97
C ARG A 188 -25.26 3.25 -0.31
N PRO A 189 -25.38 4.56 -0.62
CA PRO A 189 -24.57 5.19 -1.66
C PRO A 189 -23.08 4.86 -1.50
N ALA A 190 -22.45 4.42 -2.58
CA ALA A 190 -21.09 3.90 -2.52
C ALA A 190 -20.06 4.96 -2.10
N ALA A 191 -20.28 6.25 -2.43
CA ALA A 191 -19.44 7.36 -1.98
C ALA A 191 -19.47 7.51 -0.45
N ASP A 192 -20.64 7.47 0.16
CA ASP A 192 -20.80 7.53 1.62
C ASP A 192 -20.16 6.33 2.32
N LEU A 193 -20.25 5.15 1.70
CA LEU A 193 -19.56 3.96 2.21
C LEU A 193 -18.04 4.12 2.12
N ALA A 194 -17.52 4.67 1.01
CA ALA A 194 -16.09 4.91 0.87
C ALA A 194 -15.57 5.94 1.89
N ALA A 195 -16.29 7.05 2.09
CA ALA A 195 -15.96 8.06 3.09
C ALA A 195 -16.04 7.53 4.53
N LEU A 196 -16.96 6.59 4.80
CA LEU A 196 -17.02 5.88 6.08
C LEU A 196 -15.82 4.94 6.28
N LEU A 197 -15.43 4.21 5.23
CA LEU A 197 -14.40 3.18 5.30
C LEU A 197 -12.98 3.75 5.33
N TRP A 198 -12.73 4.87 4.66
CA TRP A 198 -11.40 5.48 4.60
C TRP A 198 -11.45 6.95 4.99
N PRO A 199 -10.49 7.45 5.78
CA PRO A 199 -10.35 8.88 6.05
C PRO A 199 -9.75 9.59 4.82
N LEU A 200 -10.57 9.78 3.77
CA LEU A 200 -10.12 10.25 2.46
C LEU A 200 -9.48 11.65 2.53
N ASP A 201 -10.09 12.58 3.26
CA ASP A 201 -9.55 13.95 3.42
C ASP A 201 -8.18 13.94 4.09
N ALA A 202 -8.04 13.21 5.21
CA ALA A 202 -6.78 13.10 5.91
C ALA A 202 -5.68 12.45 5.05
N TRP A 203 -6.05 11.47 4.22
CA TRP A 203 -5.12 10.87 3.26
C TRP A 203 -4.71 11.88 2.18
N ALA A 204 -5.67 12.65 1.65
CA ALA A 204 -5.43 13.65 0.62
C ALA A 204 -4.55 14.79 1.14
N ASP A 205 -4.79 15.29 2.36
CA ASP A 205 -3.98 16.35 2.98
C ASP A 205 -2.54 15.90 3.18
N THR A 206 -2.35 14.69 3.73
CA THR A 206 -1.02 14.09 3.87
C THR A 206 -0.32 13.95 2.50
N ALA A 207 -1.06 13.57 1.46
CA ALA A 207 -0.53 13.45 0.12
C ALA A 207 -0.07 14.80 -0.47
N ARG A 208 -0.85 15.87 -0.27
CA ARG A 208 -0.50 17.23 -0.68
C ARG A 208 0.71 17.77 0.08
N GLU A 209 0.77 17.55 1.38
CA GLU A 209 1.95 17.88 2.19
C GLU A 209 3.20 17.17 1.67
N LEU A 210 3.11 15.88 1.35
CA LEU A 210 4.22 15.10 0.79
C LEU A 210 4.67 15.64 -0.57
N LEU A 211 3.74 16.03 -1.46
CA LEU A 211 4.08 16.70 -2.72
C LEU A 211 4.84 18.00 -2.48
N GLY A 212 4.38 18.81 -1.51
CA GLY A 212 5.06 20.04 -1.11
C GLY A 212 6.46 19.79 -0.51
N HIS A 213 6.66 18.70 0.23
CA HIS A 213 7.98 18.30 0.74
C HIS A 213 8.91 17.84 -0.38
N VAL A 214 8.40 17.07 -1.35
CA VAL A 214 9.17 16.64 -2.52
C VAL A 214 9.66 17.85 -3.32
N GLY A 215 8.80 18.87 -3.54
CA GLY A 215 9.16 20.08 -4.27
C GLY A 215 10.22 20.95 -3.58
N ARG A 216 10.24 20.97 -2.24
CA ARG A 216 11.19 21.76 -1.43
C ARG A 216 12.50 21.04 -1.11
N ALA A 217 12.60 19.74 -1.39
CA ALA A 217 13.77 18.94 -1.01
C ALA A 217 15.01 19.31 -1.85
N GLY A 218 15.87 20.17 -1.29
CA GLY A 218 17.10 20.64 -1.93
C GLY A 218 18.30 19.69 -1.85
N THR A 219 18.27 18.68 -0.97
CA THR A 219 19.38 17.72 -0.81
C THR A 219 19.01 16.32 -1.30
N PRO A 220 19.98 15.51 -1.79
CA PRO A 220 19.72 14.12 -2.17
C PRO A 220 19.12 13.27 -1.05
N ALA A 221 19.61 13.44 0.18
CA ALA A 221 19.07 12.77 1.37
C ALA A 221 17.63 13.20 1.67
N GLY A 222 17.34 14.50 1.63
CA GLY A 222 15.99 15.01 1.83
C GLY A 222 15.01 14.48 0.78
N ARG A 223 15.44 14.47 -0.49
CA ARG A 223 14.63 13.96 -1.61
C ARG A 223 14.34 12.46 -1.45
N LEU A 224 15.35 11.66 -1.12
CA LEU A 224 15.16 10.23 -0.88
C LEU A 224 14.24 9.96 0.33
N ALA A 225 14.37 10.73 1.41
CA ALA A 225 13.53 10.61 2.59
C ALA A 225 12.06 10.96 2.28
N ALA A 226 11.83 12.03 1.49
CA ALA A 226 10.53 12.42 1.01
C ALA A 226 9.89 11.32 0.13
N PHE A 227 10.61 10.77 -0.84
CA PHE A 227 10.07 9.69 -1.68
C PHE A 227 9.84 8.39 -0.92
N ALA A 228 10.64 8.09 0.11
CA ALA A 228 10.36 6.97 1.00
C ALA A 228 9.03 7.16 1.76
N ALA A 229 8.71 8.39 2.16
CA ALA A 229 7.42 8.73 2.75
C ALA A 229 6.27 8.63 1.73
N VAL A 230 6.47 9.13 0.50
CA VAL A 230 5.52 8.97 -0.61
C VAL A 230 5.20 7.51 -0.88
N VAL A 231 6.20 6.63 -0.95
CA VAL A 231 5.98 5.20 -1.17
C VAL A 231 5.18 4.59 -0.03
N ARG A 232 5.48 4.91 1.24
CA ARG A 232 4.69 4.43 2.37
C ARG A 232 3.23 4.90 2.31
N HIS A 233 3.01 6.16 1.88
CA HIS A 233 1.67 6.73 1.75
C HIS A 233 0.88 6.10 0.60
N LEU A 234 1.51 5.89 -0.57
CA LEU A 234 0.93 5.16 -1.70
C LEU A 234 0.66 3.69 -1.34
N LEU A 235 1.48 3.11 -0.47
CA LEU A 235 1.23 1.79 0.11
C LEU A 235 0.06 1.78 1.12
N ALA A 236 -0.56 2.91 1.43
CA ALA A 236 -1.81 2.99 2.20
C ALA A 236 -3.00 3.51 1.36
N ASP A 237 -2.77 3.91 0.11
CA ASP A 237 -3.83 4.40 -0.80
C ASP A 237 -4.93 3.33 -0.99
N PRO A 238 -6.22 3.66 -0.78
CA PRO A 238 -7.33 2.72 -0.97
C PRO A 238 -7.53 2.27 -2.43
N VAL A 239 -7.00 3.02 -3.41
CA VAL A 239 -7.13 2.76 -4.85
C VAL A 239 -8.59 2.67 -5.28
N LEU A 240 -9.40 3.63 -4.84
CA LEU A 240 -10.81 3.69 -5.19
C LEU A 240 -11.00 3.92 -6.70
N PRO A 241 -12.10 3.40 -7.28
CA PRO A 241 -12.49 3.72 -8.64
C PRO A 241 -12.91 5.20 -8.76
N ALA A 242 -12.78 5.77 -9.96
CA ALA A 242 -12.99 7.20 -10.21
C ALA A 242 -14.31 7.77 -9.64
N PRO A 243 -15.47 7.10 -9.73
CA PRO A 243 -16.72 7.63 -9.18
C PRO A 243 -16.78 7.76 -7.66
N LEU A 244 -15.83 7.15 -6.94
CA LEU A 244 -15.74 7.17 -5.47
C LEU A 244 -14.62 8.08 -4.95
N LEU A 245 -13.86 8.69 -5.86
CA LEU A 245 -12.80 9.63 -5.48
C LEU A 245 -13.41 11.02 -5.24
N PRO A 246 -12.97 11.72 -4.18
CA PRO A 246 -13.24 13.14 -4.06
C PRO A 246 -12.65 13.91 -5.25
N ASP A 247 -13.20 15.09 -5.50
CA ASP A 247 -12.60 16.03 -6.46
C ASP A 247 -11.15 16.35 -6.06
N ASP A 248 -10.31 16.60 -7.05
CA ASP A 248 -8.88 16.92 -6.86
C ASP A 248 -8.09 15.90 -6.03
N TRP A 249 -8.44 14.61 -6.16
CA TRP A 249 -7.73 13.52 -5.49
C TRP A 249 -6.22 13.51 -5.86
N PRO A 250 -5.29 13.62 -4.88
CA PRO A 250 -3.86 13.79 -5.17
C PRO A 250 -3.12 12.48 -5.50
N GLY A 251 -3.82 11.34 -5.53
CA GLY A 251 -3.23 10.02 -5.79
C GLY A 251 -2.48 9.88 -7.12
N PRO A 252 -3.02 10.36 -8.26
CA PRO A 252 -2.30 10.37 -9.55
C PRO A 252 -1.04 11.23 -9.51
N ALA A 253 -1.10 12.43 -8.94
CA ALA A 253 0.04 13.35 -8.85
C ALA A 253 1.20 12.75 -8.03
N LEU A 254 0.91 12.08 -6.90
CA LEU A 254 1.94 11.36 -6.13
C LEU A 254 2.59 10.23 -6.92
N ARG A 255 1.79 9.42 -7.65
CA ARG A 255 2.30 8.33 -8.49
C ARG A 255 3.14 8.84 -9.65
N GLU A 256 2.79 9.99 -10.20
CA GLU A 256 3.56 10.65 -11.25
C GLU A 256 4.88 11.17 -10.69
N ALA A 257 4.86 11.91 -9.58
CA ALA A 257 6.07 12.41 -8.90
C ALA A 257 7.04 11.26 -8.57
N TYR A 258 6.53 10.16 -8.02
CA TYR A 258 7.35 8.96 -7.76
C TYR A 258 7.94 8.37 -9.04
N THR A 259 7.19 8.35 -10.13
CA THR A 259 7.66 7.80 -11.42
C THR A 259 8.69 8.69 -12.08
N ARG A 260 8.51 10.01 -11.97
CA ARG A 260 9.50 11.00 -12.41
C ARG A 260 10.80 10.81 -11.66
N TYR A 261 10.76 10.76 -10.33
CA TYR A 261 11.92 10.45 -9.50
C TYR A 261 12.59 9.13 -9.90
N ARG A 262 11.80 8.09 -10.17
CA ARG A 262 12.31 6.79 -10.62
C ARG A 262 12.99 6.83 -11.98
N ARG A 263 12.62 7.75 -12.87
CA ARG A 263 13.22 7.97 -14.21
C ARG A 263 14.45 8.89 -14.14
N GLU A 264 14.43 9.88 -13.26
CA GLU A 264 15.57 10.77 -12.99
C GLU A 264 16.73 10.05 -12.31
N GLN A 265 16.42 9.00 -11.54
CA GLN A 265 17.43 8.01 -11.17
C GLN A 265 17.94 7.37 -12.46
N PRO A 266 19.25 7.35 -12.72
CA PRO A 266 19.81 6.80 -13.95
C PRO A 266 19.21 5.42 -14.24
N ARG A 267 18.27 5.39 -15.21
CA ARG A 267 17.70 4.14 -15.74
C ARG A 267 18.21 3.99 -17.14
N ARG A 268 18.95 2.89 -17.32
CA ARG A 268 19.47 2.37 -18.58
C ARG A 268 18.41 2.33 -19.71
N PRO A 269 18.78 2.59 -20.98
CA PRO A 269 18.17 1.93 -22.14
C PRO A 269 18.48 0.42 -22.12
N GLY A 270 17.58 -0.39 -22.66
CA GLY A 270 17.47 -1.84 -22.43
C GLY A 270 18.71 -2.71 -22.68
N ALA A 271 18.69 -3.88 -22.04
CA ALA A 271 19.45 -5.04 -22.46
C ALA A 271 19.09 -5.35 -23.92
N GLY A 272 20.12 -5.52 -24.75
CA GLY A 272 19.97 -5.75 -26.18
C GLY A 272 19.22 -7.03 -26.49
N ASP A 273 18.59 -7.03 -27.67
CA ASP A 273 18.22 -8.21 -28.42
C ASP A 273 19.34 -9.24 -28.35
N ALA A 274 19.00 -10.45 -27.88
CA ALA A 274 19.86 -11.59 -28.08
C ALA A 274 19.85 -11.92 -29.59
N PRO A 275 21.00 -11.98 -30.29
CA PRO A 275 21.02 -12.56 -31.61
C PRO A 275 20.65 -14.05 -31.49
N ALA A 276 19.68 -14.47 -32.30
CA ALA A 276 19.27 -15.85 -32.42
C ALA A 276 20.51 -16.73 -32.71
N SER A 277 20.75 -17.68 -31.80
CA SER A 277 21.74 -18.74 -31.98
C SER A 277 21.40 -19.53 -33.25
N ALA A 278 22.26 -19.42 -34.26
CA ALA A 278 22.24 -20.29 -35.43
C ALA A 278 22.45 -21.75 -34.99
N ALA A 279 21.58 -22.64 -35.45
CA ALA A 279 21.73 -24.08 -35.31
C ALA A 279 22.84 -24.59 -36.25
N PRO A 280 23.64 -25.59 -35.86
CA PRO A 280 24.57 -26.24 -36.78
C PRO A 280 23.80 -27.17 -37.74
N ALA A 281 24.13 -27.07 -39.03
CA ALA A 281 23.63 -27.96 -40.08
C ALA A 281 24.16 -29.40 -39.89
N PRO A 282 23.36 -30.44 -40.19
CA PRO A 282 23.86 -31.82 -40.20
C PRO A 282 24.66 -32.09 -41.48
N ALA A 283 25.69 -32.93 -41.33
CA ALA A 283 26.46 -33.53 -42.42
C ALA A 283 25.68 -34.67 -43.09
#